data_AF-A0AAW9EBR2-F1
#
_entry.id   AF-A0AAW9EBR2-F1
#
_cell.length_a   1.000
_cell.length_b   1.000
_cell.length_c   1.000
_cell.angle_alpha   90.00
_cell.angle_beta   90.00
_cell.angle_gamma   90.00
#
_symmetry.space_group_name_H-M   'P 1'
#
loop_
_entity.id
_entity.type
_entity.pdbx_description
1 polymer ?
#
loop_
_entity_poly.entity_id
_entity_poly.type
_entity_poly.pdbx_seq_one_letter_code
_entity_poly.pdbx_strand_id
1 'polypeptide(L)'
;YDGALVKRGEGTLVMTGNNSYRGGTTVEQGTLYGFSGSFGTQAVNVNGGKLGIIERYNDTFTQKGQLTSNQNHKVNININDKG
;
A
#
# COMPACT_ATOMS: atom_id res chain seq x y z
N TYR A 1 -0.06 -11.48 -13.00
CA TYR A 1 0.91 -10.57 -13.65
C TYR A 1 2.08 -10.35 -12.73
N ASP A 2 3.31 -10.35 -13.23
CA ASP A 2 4.52 -10.18 -12.41
C ASP A 2 4.89 -8.69 -12.22
N GLY A 3 3.90 -7.80 -12.30
CA GLY A 3 4.09 -6.38 -12.07
C GLY A 3 4.48 -6.08 -10.62
N ALA A 4 5.29 -5.05 -10.45
CA ALA A 4 5.70 -4.52 -9.15
C ALA A 4 5.25 -3.06 -9.02
N LEU A 5 5.04 -2.62 -7.77
CA LEU A 5 4.72 -1.23 -7.46
C LEU A 5 5.92 -0.55 -6.79
N VAL A 6 6.30 0.62 -7.28
CA VAL A 6 7.30 1.47 -6.62
C VAL A 6 6.68 2.83 -6.32
N LYS A 7 6.59 3.19 -5.03
CA LYS A 7 6.09 4.49 -4.57
C LYS A 7 7.26 5.47 -4.45
N ARG A 8 7.28 6.46 -5.35
CA ARG A 8 8.22 7.60 -5.39
C ARG A 8 7.51 8.92 -5.10
N GLY A 9 8.29 9.96 -4.83
CA GLY A 9 7.83 11.32 -4.57
C GLY A 9 7.17 11.50 -3.19
N GLU A 10 7.10 12.75 -2.73
CA GLU A 10 6.67 13.10 -1.37
C GLU A 10 5.18 12.90 -1.09
N GLY A 11 4.37 12.79 -2.14
CA GLY A 11 2.91 12.68 -2.02
C GLY A 11 2.43 11.41 -1.32
N THR A 12 1.14 11.41 -0.98
CA THR A 12 0.45 10.26 -0.39
C THR A 12 -0.30 9.48 -1.46
N LEU A 13 -0.07 8.16 -1.52
CA LEU A 13 -0.88 7.23 -2.28
C LEU A 13 -1.72 6.39 -1.32
N VAL A 14 -3.02 6.24 -1.61
CA VAL A 14 -3.92 5.36 -0.86
C VAL A 14 -4.47 4.28 -1.78
N MET A 15 -4.24 3.01 -1.45
CA MET A 15 -4.70 1.85 -2.21
C MET A 15 -5.83 1.14 -1.47
N THR A 16 -7.06 1.32 -1.95
CA THR A 16 -8.28 0.76 -1.32
C THR A 16 -8.89 -0.42 -2.08
N GLY A 17 -8.34 -0.77 -3.24
CA GLY A 17 -8.81 -1.90 -4.07
C GLY A 17 -7.95 -3.15 -3.90
N ASN A 18 -8.55 -4.32 -4.12
CA ASN A 18 -7.84 -5.60 -4.09
C ASN A 18 -7.00 -5.78 -5.35
N ASN A 19 -5.67 -5.74 -5.23
CA ASN A 19 -4.77 -5.81 -6.38
C ASN A 19 -4.18 -7.22 -6.51
N SER A 20 -3.99 -7.69 -7.76
CA SER A 20 -3.53 -9.06 -8.07
C SER A 20 -2.14 -9.13 -8.72
N TYR A 21 -1.35 -8.06 -8.57
CA TYR A 21 0.04 -8.08 -9.03
C TYR A 21 0.87 -9.02 -8.13
N ARG A 22 1.77 -9.79 -8.74
CA ARG A 22 2.55 -10.85 -8.09
C ARG A 22 3.96 -10.42 -7.71
N GLY A 23 4.41 -9.26 -8.20
CA GLY A 23 5.66 -8.63 -7.80
C GLY A 23 5.56 -7.95 -6.43
N GLY A 24 6.69 -7.43 -5.95
CA GLY A 24 6.78 -6.72 -4.68
C GLY A 24 6.24 -5.30 -4.72
N THR A 25 6.10 -4.71 -3.53
CA THR A 25 5.89 -3.26 -3.37
C THR A 25 7.14 -2.65 -2.75
N THR A 26 7.61 -1.53 -3.28
CA THR A 26 8.73 -0.77 -2.71
C THR A 26 8.29 0.66 -2.44
N VAL A 27 8.47 1.14 -1.22
CA VAL A 27 8.21 2.52 -0.79
C VAL A 27 9.54 3.23 -0.65
N GLU A 28 9.90 4.01 -1.67
CA GLU A 28 11.15 4.78 -1.66
C GLU A 28 10.95 6.14 -0.98
N GLN A 29 9.80 6.81 -1.18
CA GLN A 29 9.54 8.17 -0.68
C GLN A 29 8.04 8.44 -0.40
N GLY A 30 7.77 9.48 0.38
CA GLY A 30 6.42 9.93 0.72
C GLY A 30 5.65 8.92 1.58
N THR A 31 4.34 8.83 1.39
CA THR A 31 3.48 7.93 2.19
C THR A 31 2.67 7.00 1.31
N LEU A 32 2.64 5.72 1.68
CA LEU A 32 1.77 4.70 1.11
C LEU A 32 0.82 4.18 2.20
N TYR A 33 -0.48 4.39 1.99
CA TYR A 33 -1.51 3.70 2.74
C TYR A 33 -2.17 2.62 1.89
N GLY A 34 -2.54 1.50 2.50
CA GLY A 34 -3.33 0.49 1.80
C GLY A 34 -4.11 -0.41 2.73
N PHE A 35 -5.19 -1.00 2.21
CA PHE A 35 -5.81 -2.15 2.84
C PHE A 35 -4.87 -3.36 2.74
N SER A 36 -5.00 -4.32 3.65
CA SER A 36 -4.14 -5.50 3.66
C SER A 36 -4.22 -6.29 2.34
N GLY A 37 -5.41 -6.36 1.73
CA GLY A 37 -5.65 -6.98 0.42
C GLY A 37 -5.23 -6.16 -0.79
N SER A 38 -4.77 -4.92 -0.59
CA SER A 38 -4.30 -4.05 -1.68
C SER A 38 -2.87 -4.37 -2.13
N PHE A 39 -2.11 -5.11 -1.32
CA PHE A 39 -0.72 -5.45 -1.62
C PHE A 39 -0.61 -6.77 -2.37
N GLY A 40 0.43 -6.88 -3.21
CA GLY A 40 0.74 -8.10 -3.93
C GLY A 40 1.17 -9.23 -3.00
N THR A 41 1.49 -10.40 -3.60
CA THR A 41 1.83 -11.61 -2.84
C THR A 41 3.24 -11.59 -2.23
N GLN A 42 4.08 -10.63 -2.62
CA GLN A 42 5.43 -10.47 -2.09
C GLN A 42 5.48 -9.39 -1.01
N ALA A 43 6.59 -9.34 -0.27
CA ALA A 43 6.78 -8.37 0.80
C ALA A 43 6.74 -6.92 0.31
N VAL A 44 6.35 -6.01 1.22
CA VAL A 44 6.48 -4.56 1.05
C VAL A 44 7.82 -4.14 1.63
N ASN A 45 8.70 -3.57 0.79
CA ASN A 45 9.99 -3.01 1.22
C ASN A 45 9.83 -1.50 1.44
N VAL A 46 10.22 -0.98 2.60
CA VAL A 46 10.16 0.44 2.94
C VAL A 46 11.58 0.97 3.08
N ASN A 47 12.03 1.77 2.13
CA ASN A 47 13.43 2.18 1.98
C ASN A 47 13.68 3.68 2.32
N GLY A 48 12.66 4.43 2.72
CA GLY A 48 12.77 5.87 3.00
C GLY A 48 11.43 6.63 3.10
N GLY A 49 10.31 5.99 2.79
CA GLY A 49 8.97 6.55 3.00
C GLY A 49 8.24 5.94 4.20
N LYS A 50 6.95 6.25 4.31
CA LYS A 50 6.05 5.71 5.34
C LYS A 50 5.07 4.72 4.73
N LEU A 51 4.85 3.61 5.42
CA LEU A 51 3.80 2.64 5.11
C LEU A 51 2.78 2.59 6.24
N GLY A 52 1.50 2.62 5.90
CA GLY A 52 0.41 2.35 6.84
C GLY A 52 -0.58 1.36 6.27
N ILE A 53 -0.88 0.31 7.04
CA ILE A 53 -1.99 -0.59 6.74
C ILE A 53 -3.22 -0.06 7.47
N ILE A 54 -4.30 0.21 6.73
CA ILE A 54 -5.52 0.79 7.27
C ILE A 54 -6.71 -0.13 7.00
N GLU A 55 -7.76 -0.01 7.81
CA GLU A 55 -8.99 -0.81 7.65
C GLU A 55 -10.14 -0.02 7.00
N ARG A 56 -10.06 1.31 7.03
CA ARG A 56 -11.10 2.20 6.49
C ARG A 56 -10.49 3.42 5.82
N TYR A 57 -11.12 3.88 4.75
CA TYR A 57 -10.77 5.12 4.07
C TYR A 57 -12.03 5.81 3.55
N ASN A 58 -12.21 7.10 3.84
CA ASN A 58 -13.32 7.87 3.29
C ASN A 58 -12.91 8.49 1.95
N ASP A 59 -13.38 7.91 0.86
CA ASP A 59 -13.10 8.38 -0.49
C ASP A 59 -14.09 9.47 -0.88
N THR A 60 -13.74 10.70 -0.50
CA THR A 60 -14.48 11.91 -0.85
C THR A 60 -14.16 12.39 -2.27
N PHE A 61 -13.00 12.04 -2.80
CA PHE A 61 -12.56 12.48 -4.13
C PHE A 61 -13.40 11.83 -5.23
N THR A 62 -13.61 10.51 -5.16
CA THR A 62 -14.46 9.79 -6.12
C THR A 62 -15.91 9.62 -5.65
N GLN A 63 -16.27 10.21 -4.51
CA GLN A 63 -17.62 10.18 -3.91
C GLN A 63 -18.13 8.77 -3.57
N LYS A 64 -17.23 7.82 -3.30
CA LYS A 64 -17.60 6.46 -2.87
C LYS A 64 -17.91 6.36 -1.37
N GLY A 65 -17.61 7.41 -0.60
CA GLY A 65 -17.81 7.43 0.83
C GLY A 65 -16.83 6.49 1.55
N GLN A 66 -17.25 5.92 2.69
CA GLN A 66 -16.37 5.06 3.48
C GLN A 66 -16.18 3.69 2.82
N LEU A 67 -14.95 3.42 2.41
CA LEU A 67 -14.46 2.11 2.02
C LEU A 67 -13.93 1.38 3.26
N THR A 68 -14.21 0.09 3.37
CA THR A 68 -13.70 -0.79 4.43
C THR A 68 -12.96 -1.96 3.81
N SER A 69 -11.82 -2.32 4.38
CA SER A 69 -11.07 -3.52 3.99
C SER A 69 -11.96 -4.75 4.11
N ASN A 70 -12.00 -5.57 3.05
CA ASN A 70 -12.75 -6.83 3.04
C ASN A 70 -11.85 -8.07 3.17
N GLN A 71 -10.56 -7.86 3.49
CA GLN A 71 -9.57 -8.93 3.67
C GLN A 71 -8.80 -8.72 4.97
N ASN A 72 -8.49 -9.83 5.64
CA ASN A 72 -7.51 -9.89 6.74
C ASN A 72 -6.24 -10.59 6.22
N HIS A 73 -5.58 -10.00 5.23
CA HIS A 73 -4.31 -10.53 4.73
C HIS A 73 -3.16 -10.15 5.67
N LYS A 74 -2.23 -11.07 5.90
CA LYS A 74 -0.95 -10.73 6.54
C LYS A 74 -0.05 -10.09 5.48
N VAL A 75 0.34 -8.84 5.70
CA VAL A 75 1.31 -8.14 4.86
C VAL A 75 2.69 -8.34 5.47
N ASN A 76 3.61 -8.96 4.72
CA ASN A 76 5.00 -9.07 5.12
C ASN A 76 5.70 -7.74 4.80
N ILE A 77 6.31 -7.10 5.80
CA ILE A 77 6.91 -5.76 5.65
C ILE A 77 8.38 -5.83 6.05
N ASN A 78 9.25 -5.35 5.15
CA ASN A 78 10.67 -5.15 5.40
C ASN A 78 10.93 -3.64 5.51
N ILE A 79 11.52 -3.18 6.60
CA ILE A 79 11.90 -1.78 6.80
C ILE A 79 13.41 -1.68 6.67
N ASN A 80 13.87 -1.04 5.60
CA ASN A 80 15.28 -0.85 5.25
C ASN A 80 15.71 0.62 5.38
N ASP A 81 14.84 1.46 5.93
CA ASP A 81 15.13 2.87 6.15
C ASP A 81 16.35 3.01 7.07
N LYS A 82 17.40 3.68 6.57
CA LYS A 82 18.55 4.06 7.37
C LYS A 82 18.17 5.37 8.02
N GLY A 83 17.56 5.29 9.21
CA GLY A 83 17.01 6.43 9.94
C GLY A 83 17.90 7.66 9.99
#